data_AF-A0A6L9ZTN2-F1
#
_entry.id   AF-A0A6L9ZTN2-F1
#
_cell.length_a   1.000
_cell.length_b   1.000
_cell.length_c   1.000
_cell.angle_alpha   90.00
_cell.angle_beta   90.00
_cell.angle_gamma   90.00
#
_symmetry.space_group_name_H-M   'P 1'
#
loop_
_entity.id
_entity.type
_entity.pdbx_description
1 polymer ?
#
loop_
_entity_poly.entity_id
_entity_poly.type
_entity_poly.pdbx_seq_one_letter_code
_entity_poly.pdbx_strand_id
1 'polypeptide(L)'
;MAASVLLSFTLLFVSSIQPALALVSSTAQYPVDNIDGIIADVPTGERWLQHLEEDLLPFWTMEEALGDPVGNYPTYRCNDGSLYSWINPCPELENADSSIVKLDREYIRAKSRQIFAYGVAYHLTGKSKYLKLAKKGVNYVRAYGLDPEGGAYTYFENGVGLPSKARRISQDMAYAVAGLGFYYYLTRDHDVLADIVALKDYIFETYYDAEWDLLAWAHEDYVDYVDENGNEQKVSKDQRELVSQLDQVYGYMLLLTPTLPEMFNGKPLRSQWEDDLVHLARIMSEQFYTPDNNIFFGAITDPSKQKLGTDHTDFGHSIKTLWLIYEIGKLTGHYELTAFAQEKAPLILEEAFLEDGTWGRRINQYGQLETDKEWWILAELDQTAATFSLRDPSYAKYLPTSYAYWFKYMIDHEHGGAWHWVYAKNNLPNLSLPKQHSWKNAFHSFEHDLVGYITGQAIHNLPVTLYFAFQEIPENTQIRPYLFAAKVQSIIEPRKRNGKKIRPVRGSTQQMVTLVDVR
;
A
#
# COMPACT_ATOMS: atom_id res chain seq x y z
N MET A 1 -1.35 -35.28 -74.01
CA MET A 1 -1.76 -33.96 -73.49
C MET A 1 -2.20 -34.18 -72.05
N ALA A 2 -1.38 -34.18 -71.00
CA ALA A 2 -0.26 -33.35 -70.55
C ALA A 2 -0.67 -31.95 -70.04
N ALA A 3 -0.74 -31.81 -68.70
CA ALA A 3 -0.40 -30.65 -67.85
C ALA A 3 -0.87 -30.96 -66.41
N SER A 4 -0.01 -31.45 -65.51
CA SER A 4 0.85 -30.69 -64.56
C SER A 4 0.11 -29.75 -63.61
N VAL A 5 -0.02 -30.19 -62.35
CA VAL A 5 -0.42 -29.39 -61.18
C VAL A 5 0.84 -28.85 -60.53
N LEU A 6 0.93 -27.53 -60.39
CA LEU A 6 2.02 -26.82 -59.74
C LEU A 6 1.48 -26.06 -58.51
N LEU A 7 2.19 -26.23 -57.39
CA LEU A 7 1.98 -25.52 -56.12
C LEU A 7 1.98 -24.00 -56.31
N SER A 8 1.18 -23.30 -55.49
CA SER A 8 1.48 -21.92 -55.09
C SER A 8 1.25 -21.78 -53.58
N PHE A 9 2.35 -21.50 -52.90
CA PHE A 9 2.41 -21.06 -51.50
C PHE A 9 1.73 -19.70 -51.36
N THR A 10 0.89 -19.54 -50.34
CA THR A 10 0.48 -18.22 -49.86
C THR A 10 0.95 -18.09 -48.42
N LEU A 11 2.00 -17.28 -48.21
CA LEU A 11 2.47 -16.89 -46.88
C LEU A 11 1.43 -15.98 -46.23
N LEU A 12 0.85 -16.43 -45.13
CA LEU A 12 0.17 -15.58 -44.16
C LEU A 12 1.23 -15.04 -43.18
N PHE A 13 1.50 -13.73 -43.25
CA PHE A 13 2.25 -13.03 -42.22
C PHE A 13 1.38 -12.92 -40.97
N VAL A 14 1.67 -13.75 -39.96
CA VAL A 14 1.23 -13.54 -38.58
C VAL A 14 2.31 -12.70 -37.91
N SER A 15 2.02 -11.44 -37.62
CA SER A 15 2.86 -10.60 -36.77
C SER A 15 2.71 -11.07 -35.33
N SER A 16 3.56 -12.01 -34.92
CA SER A 16 3.77 -12.34 -33.51
C SER A 16 4.52 -11.17 -32.86
N ILE A 17 3.83 -10.40 -32.02
CA ILE A 17 4.49 -9.50 -31.08
C ILE A 17 5.12 -10.42 -30.02
N GLN A 18 6.46 -10.54 -30.06
CA GLN A 18 7.18 -11.20 -28.99
C GLN A 18 7.12 -10.32 -27.74
N PRO A 19 6.81 -10.85 -26.55
CA PRO A 19 7.02 -10.12 -25.31
C PRO A 19 8.52 -9.83 -25.21
N ALA A 20 8.87 -8.58 -24.88
CA ALA A 20 10.24 -8.19 -24.62
C ALA A 20 10.76 -8.97 -23.42
N LEU A 21 11.43 -10.11 -23.67
CA LEU A 21 12.27 -10.79 -22.70
C LEU A 21 13.43 -9.84 -22.40
N ALA A 22 13.31 -9.08 -21.31
CA ALA A 22 14.46 -8.47 -20.68
C ALA A 22 15.44 -9.61 -20.37
N LEU A 23 16.65 -9.53 -20.95
CA LEU A 23 17.75 -10.43 -20.68
C LEU A 23 18.11 -10.28 -19.20
N VAL A 24 17.58 -11.17 -18.37
CA VAL A 24 18.06 -11.32 -16.99
C VAL A 24 19.47 -11.91 -17.09
N SER A 25 20.47 -11.03 -17.04
CA SER A 25 21.86 -11.43 -16.87
C SER A 25 21.98 -12.22 -15.57
N SER A 26 22.43 -13.47 -15.67
CA SER A 26 22.69 -14.31 -14.51
C SER A 26 23.78 -13.68 -13.65
N THR A 27 23.44 -13.38 -12.40
CA THR A 27 24.31 -13.04 -11.25
C THR A 27 25.31 -11.90 -11.48
N ALA A 28 25.02 -10.74 -10.89
CA ALA A 28 26.00 -9.92 -10.18
C ALA A 28 25.23 -8.87 -9.38
N GLN A 29 25.51 -8.74 -8.07
CA GLN A 29 25.32 -7.44 -7.41
C GLN A 29 25.88 -6.37 -8.34
N TYR A 30 25.07 -5.39 -8.73
CA TYR A 30 25.56 -4.31 -9.58
C TYR A 30 26.75 -3.66 -8.86
N PRO A 31 27.96 -3.66 -9.45
CA PRO A 31 29.04 -2.88 -8.89
C PRO A 31 28.59 -1.43 -8.87
N VAL A 32 28.60 -0.82 -7.68
CA VAL A 32 28.16 0.57 -7.46
C VAL A 32 28.94 1.57 -8.34
N ASP A 33 30.05 1.11 -8.92
CA ASP A 33 30.92 1.84 -9.83
C ASP A 33 30.28 2.21 -11.19
N ASN A 34 29.09 1.66 -11.54
CA ASN A 34 28.36 2.00 -12.77
C ASN A 34 26.91 2.45 -12.52
N ILE A 35 26.75 3.58 -11.83
CA ILE A 35 25.45 4.19 -11.53
C ILE A 35 24.60 4.42 -12.79
N ASP A 36 25.19 4.93 -13.88
CA ASP A 36 24.45 5.21 -15.11
C ASP A 36 23.88 3.92 -15.73
N GLY A 37 24.63 2.82 -15.69
CA GLY A 37 24.15 1.51 -16.12
C GLY A 37 23.04 0.96 -15.22
N ILE A 38 23.16 1.13 -13.91
CA ILE A 38 22.11 0.74 -12.95
C ILE A 38 20.82 1.50 -13.27
N ILE A 39 20.88 2.82 -13.41
CA ILE A 39 19.71 3.65 -13.71
C ILE A 39 19.09 3.24 -15.04
N ALA A 40 19.91 2.98 -16.08
CA ALA A 40 19.42 2.53 -17.37
C ALA A 40 18.64 1.21 -17.30
N ASP A 41 19.00 0.33 -16.38
CA ASP A 41 18.32 -0.95 -16.15
C ASP A 41 17.10 -0.85 -15.22
N VAL A 42 16.94 0.25 -14.47
CA VAL A 42 15.71 0.50 -13.70
C VAL A 42 14.56 0.81 -14.68
N PRO A 43 13.46 0.04 -14.67
CA PRO A 43 12.29 0.32 -15.48
C PRO A 43 11.75 1.74 -15.30
N THR A 44 11.39 2.38 -16.42
CA THR A 44 10.69 3.67 -16.41
C THR A 44 9.23 3.49 -15.99
N GLY A 45 8.51 4.62 -15.82
CA GLY A 45 7.09 4.60 -15.48
C GLY A 45 6.21 3.85 -16.48
N GLU A 46 6.63 3.67 -17.74
CA GLU A 46 5.86 2.91 -18.73
C GLU A 46 5.65 1.45 -18.33
N ARG A 47 6.68 0.79 -17.79
CA ARG A 47 6.57 -0.59 -17.30
C ARG A 47 5.60 -0.70 -16.12
N TRP A 48 5.57 0.30 -15.25
CA TRP A 48 4.63 0.37 -14.12
C TRP A 48 3.20 0.61 -14.59
N LEU A 49 2.97 1.50 -15.56
CA LEU A 49 1.63 1.65 -16.15
C LEU A 49 1.16 0.34 -16.82
N GLN A 50 2.06 -0.40 -17.47
CA GLN A 50 1.76 -1.74 -17.98
C GLN A 50 1.44 -2.72 -16.84
N HIS A 51 2.21 -2.69 -15.74
CA HIS A 51 1.99 -3.51 -14.55
C HIS A 51 0.59 -3.29 -13.97
N LEU A 52 0.20 -2.02 -13.78
CA LEU A 52 -1.14 -1.67 -13.36
C LEU A 52 -2.22 -2.28 -14.26
N GLU A 53 -2.09 -2.10 -15.58
CA GLU A 53 -3.14 -2.45 -16.55
C GLU A 53 -3.24 -3.95 -16.84
N GLU A 54 -2.12 -4.64 -16.94
CA GLU A 54 -2.03 -6.04 -17.39
C GLU A 54 -1.91 -7.01 -16.22
N ASP A 55 -1.24 -6.61 -15.13
CA ASP A 55 -0.94 -7.52 -14.02
C ASP A 55 -1.91 -7.32 -12.85
N LEU A 56 -2.18 -6.08 -12.42
CA LEU A 56 -2.97 -5.82 -11.20
C LEU A 56 -4.47 -5.69 -11.47
N LEU A 57 -4.88 -4.75 -12.32
CA LEU A 57 -6.28 -4.40 -12.53
C LEU A 57 -7.19 -5.56 -12.98
N PRO A 58 -6.74 -6.56 -13.77
CA PRO A 58 -7.62 -7.66 -14.18
C PRO A 58 -8.27 -8.39 -13.00
N PHE A 59 -7.55 -8.62 -11.90
CA PHE A 59 -8.08 -9.27 -10.70
C PHE A 59 -9.01 -8.34 -9.91
N TRP A 60 -8.65 -7.07 -9.78
CA TRP A 60 -9.34 -6.09 -8.93
C TRP A 60 -10.53 -5.40 -9.60
N THR A 61 -10.80 -5.70 -10.87
CA THR A 61 -11.93 -5.13 -11.62
C THR A 61 -12.92 -6.16 -12.15
N MET A 62 -12.76 -7.43 -11.75
CA MET A 62 -13.79 -8.46 -11.92
C MET A 62 -15.08 -8.03 -11.22
N GLU A 63 -16.22 -8.55 -11.68
CA GLU A 63 -17.54 -8.19 -11.14
C GLU A 63 -17.63 -8.49 -9.64
N GLU A 64 -17.10 -9.64 -9.23
CA GLU A 64 -16.98 -10.11 -7.84
C GLU A 64 -16.17 -9.14 -6.97
N ALA A 65 -15.15 -8.52 -7.54
CA ALA A 65 -14.31 -7.56 -6.83
C ALA A 65 -15.11 -6.31 -6.43
N LEU A 66 -16.14 -5.93 -7.20
CA LEU A 66 -16.85 -4.66 -7.02
C LEU A 66 -17.82 -4.68 -5.83
N GLY A 67 -18.16 -5.88 -5.34
CA GLY A 67 -19.07 -6.09 -4.22
C GLY A 67 -20.54 -5.89 -4.58
N ASP A 68 -21.42 -6.34 -3.68
CA ASP A 68 -22.88 -6.15 -3.76
C ASP A 68 -23.41 -5.44 -2.49
N PRO A 69 -23.98 -4.23 -2.60
CA PRO A 69 -23.95 -3.37 -3.79
C PRO A 69 -22.53 -2.90 -4.12
N VAL A 70 -22.32 -2.45 -5.37
CA VAL A 70 -21.00 -1.91 -5.78
C VAL A 70 -20.50 -0.84 -4.81
N GLY A 71 -19.30 -1.06 -4.26
CA GLY A 71 -18.71 -0.27 -3.18
C GLY A 71 -18.59 -1.03 -1.86
N ASN A 72 -19.40 -2.08 -1.65
CA ASN A 72 -19.26 -3.03 -0.55
C ASN A 72 -18.22 -4.11 -0.90
N TYR A 73 -16.97 -3.71 -1.10
CA TYR A 73 -15.93 -4.61 -1.61
C TYR A 73 -15.72 -5.83 -0.71
N PRO A 74 -15.61 -7.06 -1.24
CA PRO A 74 -15.48 -8.26 -0.41
C PRO A 74 -14.14 -8.29 0.32
N THR A 75 -14.10 -8.94 1.48
CA THR A 75 -12.87 -9.16 2.22
C THR A 75 -12.10 -10.37 1.70
N TYR A 76 -12.84 -11.39 1.26
CA TYR A 76 -12.29 -12.66 0.83
C TYR A 76 -12.68 -12.93 -0.62
N ARG A 77 -11.68 -13.29 -1.43
CA ARG A 77 -11.85 -13.82 -2.79
C ARG A 77 -10.82 -14.90 -3.04
N CYS A 78 -11.22 -15.91 -3.78
CA CYS A 78 -10.36 -17.00 -4.20
C CYS A 78 -9.25 -16.49 -5.12
N ASN A 79 -8.21 -17.30 -5.33
CA ASN A 79 -7.07 -16.99 -6.16
C ASN A 79 -7.46 -16.82 -7.64
N ASP A 80 -8.52 -17.48 -8.11
CA ASP A 80 -9.09 -17.23 -9.44
C ASP A 80 -9.93 -15.95 -9.54
N GLY A 81 -10.18 -15.29 -8.40
CA GLY A 81 -10.99 -14.08 -8.29
C GLY A 81 -12.48 -14.31 -8.03
N SER A 82 -12.95 -15.56 -7.92
CA SER A 82 -14.32 -15.83 -7.51
C SER A 82 -14.59 -15.44 -6.05
N LEU A 83 -15.86 -15.22 -5.70
CA LEU A 83 -16.28 -15.13 -4.29
C LEU A 83 -16.21 -16.52 -3.65
N TYR A 84 -15.97 -16.56 -2.33
CA TYR A 84 -16.02 -17.81 -1.59
C TYR A 84 -17.42 -18.47 -1.69
N SER A 85 -17.44 -19.78 -1.90
CA SER A 85 -18.67 -20.58 -2.03
C SER A 85 -18.67 -21.72 -1.02
N TRP A 86 -19.70 -21.79 -0.17
CA TRP A 86 -19.89 -22.90 0.77
C TRP A 86 -20.21 -24.24 0.10
N ILE A 87 -20.62 -24.24 -1.17
CA ILE A 87 -20.95 -25.46 -1.94
C ILE A 87 -19.71 -26.01 -2.65
N ASN A 88 -18.86 -25.10 -3.14
CA ASN A 88 -17.63 -25.43 -3.84
C ASN A 88 -16.50 -24.51 -3.35
N PRO A 89 -16.00 -24.76 -2.14
CA PRO A 89 -15.02 -23.88 -1.51
C PRO A 89 -13.68 -23.93 -2.24
N CYS A 90 -13.03 -22.77 -2.37
CA CYS A 90 -11.65 -22.72 -2.85
C CYS A 90 -10.70 -23.11 -1.70
N PRO A 91 -9.74 -24.03 -1.93
CA PRO A 91 -8.94 -24.62 -0.86
C PRO A 91 -8.17 -23.61 0.00
N GLU A 92 -7.72 -22.51 -0.60
CA GLU A 92 -6.92 -21.46 0.04
C GLU A 92 -7.69 -20.57 1.01
N LEU A 93 -9.02 -20.56 0.95
CA LEU A 93 -9.87 -19.87 1.94
C LEU A 93 -10.48 -20.85 2.93
N GLU A 94 -10.80 -22.06 2.49
CA GLU A 94 -11.36 -23.11 3.36
C GLU A 94 -10.37 -23.58 4.43
N ASN A 95 -9.10 -23.73 4.05
CA ASN A 95 -8.06 -24.27 4.92
C ASN A 95 -7.11 -23.18 5.45
N ALA A 96 -7.53 -21.92 5.40
CA ALA A 96 -6.71 -20.79 5.80
C ALA A 96 -6.56 -20.69 7.32
N ASP A 97 -5.45 -20.09 7.75
CA ASP A 97 -5.24 -19.75 9.14
C ASP A 97 -6.30 -18.76 9.66
N SER A 98 -6.86 -19.04 10.85
CA SER A 98 -7.95 -18.26 11.43
C SER A 98 -7.54 -16.83 11.84
N SER A 99 -6.24 -16.52 11.90
CA SER A 99 -5.74 -15.16 12.09
C SER A 99 -5.98 -14.27 10.86
N ILE A 100 -6.05 -14.86 9.66
CA ILE A 100 -6.23 -14.13 8.40
C ILE A 100 -7.61 -14.32 7.77
N VAL A 101 -8.28 -15.46 8.00
CA VAL A 101 -9.58 -15.80 7.42
C VAL A 101 -10.62 -16.15 8.49
N LYS A 102 -11.74 -15.42 8.48
CA LYS A 102 -12.92 -15.60 9.31
C LYS A 102 -14.13 -15.32 8.41
N LEU A 103 -14.65 -16.35 7.74
CA LEU A 103 -15.55 -16.21 6.58
C LEU A 103 -16.94 -15.65 6.91
N ASP A 104 -17.28 -15.56 8.19
CA ASP A 104 -18.47 -14.90 8.74
C ASP A 104 -18.30 -13.37 8.88
N ARG A 105 -17.07 -12.86 8.76
CA ARG A 105 -16.70 -11.46 8.96
C ARG A 105 -16.27 -10.77 7.68
N GLU A 106 -16.73 -9.55 7.48
CA GLU A 106 -16.23 -8.66 6.42
C GLU A 106 -15.52 -7.46 7.05
N TYR A 107 -14.28 -7.17 6.68
CA TYR A 107 -13.43 -6.22 7.41
C TYR A 107 -13.38 -4.83 6.77
N ILE A 108 -13.49 -3.78 7.59
CA ILE A 108 -13.43 -2.39 7.12
C ILE A 108 -12.10 -2.07 6.43
N ARG A 109 -11.01 -2.60 6.99
CA ARG A 109 -9.65 -2.38 6.48
C ARG A 109 -9.50 -2.90 5.06
N ALA A 110 -10.08 -4.06 4.73
CA ALA A 110 -10.03 -4.61 3.38
C ALA A 110 -10.81 -3.73 2.40
N LYS A 111 -12.03 -3.30 2.78
CA LYS A 111 -12.87 -2.40 1.96
C LYS A 111 -12.15 -1.09 1.67
N SER A 112 -11.56 -0.46 2.69
CA SER A 112 -10.88 0.82 2.55
C SER A 112 -9.57 0.72 1.75
N ARG A 113 -8.81 -0.35 1.93
CA ARG A 113 -7.62 -0.65 1.10
C ARG A 113 -7.97 -0.84 -0.38
N GLN A 114 -9.15 -1.35 -0.70
CA GLN A 114 -9.59 -1.45 -2.09
C GLN A 114 -10.02 -0.09 -2.68
N ILE A 115 -10.62 0.79 -1.87
CA ILE A 115 -10.88 2.18 -2.27
C ILE A 115 -9.56 2.88 -2.64
N PHE A 116 -8.53 2.72 -1.82
CA PHE A 116 -7.19 3.25 -2.08
C PHE A 116 -6.68 2.82 -3.46
N ALA A 117 -6.75 1.52 -3.78
CA ALA A 117 -6.31 0.99 -5.07
C ALA A 117 -7.05 1.59 -6.27
N TYR A 118 -8.38 1.80 -6.17
CA TYR A 118 -9.12 2.51 -7.22
C TYR A 118 -8.76 4.00 -7.31
N GLY A 119 -8.40 4.61 -6.19
CA GLY A 119 -7.81 5.94 -6.15
C GLY A 119 -6.50 5.98 -6.95
N VAL A 120 -5.56 5.08 -6.64
CA VAL A 120 -4.28 4.94 -7.35
C VAL A 120 -4.50 4.70 -8.85
N ALA A 121 -5.39 3.78 -9.22
CA ALA A 121 -5.68 3.49 -10.61
C ALA A 121 -6.23 4.72 -11.37
N TYR A 122 -7.07 5.55 -10.74
CA TYR A 122 -7.47 6.82 -11.32
C TYR A 122 -6.28 7.79 -11.42
N HIS A 123 -5.48 7.88 -10.37
CA HIS A 123 -4.36 8.80 -10.27
C HIS A 123 -3.31 8.58 -11.37
N LEU A 124 -3.05 7.32 -11.73
CA LEU A 124 -2.10 6.95 -12.78
C LEU A 124 -2.69 7.05 -14.19
N THR A 125 -3.96 6.67 -14.37
CA THR A 125 -4.53 6.48 -15.73
C THR A 125 -5.47 7.59 -16.18
N GLY A 126 -6.02 8.38 -15.25
CA GLY A 126 -7.09 9.34 -15.50
C GLY A 126 -8.42 8.71 -15.92
N LYS A 127 -8.55 7.38 -15.90
CA LYS A 127 -9.79 6.70 -16.33
C LYS A 127 -10.86 6.89 -15.26
N SER A 128 -11.88 7.70 -15.57
CA SER A 128 -12.95 8.08 -14.63
C SER A 128 -13.70 6.90 -14.00
N LYS A 129 -13.67 5.70 -14.59
CA LYS A 129 -14.30 4.50 -14.00
C LYS A 129 -13.71 4.17 -12.62
N TYR A 130 -12.41 4.35 -12.41
CA TYR A 130 -11.76 4.02 -11.14
C TYR A 130 -12.14 4.99 -10.03
N LEU A 131 -12.17 6.31 -10.30
CA LEU A 131 -12.62 7.26 -9.27
C LEU A 131 -14.10 7.07 -8.90
N LYS A 132 -14.94 6.59 -9.83
CA LYS A 132 -16.33 6.23 -9.52
C LYS A 132 -16.39 5.03 -8.57
N LEU A 133 -15.55 4.01 -8.76
CA LEU A 133 -15.43 2.89 -7.83
C LEU A 133 -14.94 3.38 -6.47
N ALA A 134 -13.86 4.17 -6.42
CA ALA A 134 -13.39 4.79 -5.18
C ALA A 134 -14.53 5.53 -4.45
N LYS A 135 -15.29 6.39 -5.15
CA LYS A 135 -16.44 7.10 -4.55
C LYS A 135 -17.55 6.17 -4.08
N LYS A 136 -17.84 5.07 -4.79
CA LYS A 136 -18.83 4.09 -4.35
C LYS A 136 -18.43 3.43 -3.03
N GLY A 137 -17.17 3.03 -2.90
CA GLY A 137 -16.65 2.50 -1.64
C GLY A 137 -16.61 3.55 -0.53
N VAL A 138 -16.19 4.78 -0.82
CA VAL A 138 -16.24 5.91 0.15
C VAL A 138 -17.66 6.08 0.67
N ASN A 139 -18.66 6.12 -0.23
CA ASN A 139 -20.05 6.26 0.18
C ASN A 139 -20.53 5.07 1.04
N TYR A 140 -20.07 3.84 0.74
CA TYR A 140 -20.39 2.67 1.57
C TYR A 140 -19.78 2.78 2.97
N VAL A 141 -18.47 3.08 3.07
CA VAL A 141 -17.78 3.27 4.35
C VAL A 141 -18.45 4.35 5.18
N ARG A 142 -18.79 5.49 4.58
CA ARG A 142 -19.50 6.58 5.27
C ARG A 142 -20.88 6.19 5.77
N ALA A 143 -21.61 5.38 5.01
CA ALA A 143 -22.98 4.99 5.35
C ALA A 143 -23.04 3.85 6.38
N TYR A 144 -22.06 2.95 6.39
CA TYR A 144 -22.13 1.71 7.16
C TYR A 144 -20.91 1.45 8.04
N GLY A 145 -19.73 1.93 7.68
CA GLY A 145 -18.47 1.64 8.39
C GLY A 145 -18.08 2.66 9.45
N LEU A 146 -18.48 3.92 9.30
CA LEU A 146 -18.28 4.94 10.34
C LEU A 146 -19.36 4.78 11.41
N ASP A 147 -18.95 4.82 12.67
CA ASP A 147 -19.87 4.80 13.80
C ASP A 147 -20.34 6.23 14.11
N PRO A 148 -21.66 6.51 14.11
CA PRO A 148 -22.20 7.80 14.55
C PRO A 148 -21.76 8.24 15.96
N GLU A 149 -21.42 7.30 16.84
CA GLU A 149 -20.91 7.57 18.20
C GLU A 149 -19.38 7.77 18.25
N GLY A 150 -18.71 7.76 17.10
CA GLY A 150 -17.27 8.01 16.93
C GLY A 150 -16.47 6.76 16.54
N GLY A 151 -15.47 6.95 15.68
CA GLY A 151 -14.62 5.88 15.17
C GLY A 151 -15.24 5.11 13.99
N ALA A 152 -14.68 3.93 13.71
CA ALA A 152 -15.14 3.04 12.65
C ALA A 152 -15.25 1.61 13.19
N TYR A 153 -16.22 0.85 12.69
CA TYR A 153 -16.33 -0.59 12.98
C TYR A 153 -15.13 -1.34 12.42
N THR A 154 -14.69 -2.40 13.10
CA THR A 154 -13.60 -3.26 12.61
C THR A 154 -14.07 -4.19 11.50
N TYR A 155 -15.19 -4.87 11.73
CA TYR A 155 -15.75 -5.84 10.81
C TYR A 155 -17.29 -5.80 10.81
N PHE A 156 -17.88 -6.55 9.89
CA PHE A 156 -19.31 -6.72 9.76
C PHE A 156 -19.64 -8.21 9.81
N GLU A 157 -20.63 -8.58 10.60
CA GLU A 157 -21.24 -9.91 10.56
C GLU A 157 -22.70 -9.73 10.14
N ASN A 158 -23.11 -10.38 9.04
CA ASN A 158 -24.46 -10.21 8.47
C ASN A 158 -24.87 -8.73 8.25
N GLY A 159 -23.90 -7.89 7.88
CA GLY A 159 -24.11 -6.45 7.65
C GLY A 159 -24.17 -5.59 8.93
N VAL A 160 -24.05 -6.19 10.11
CA VAL A 160 -24.00 -5.47 11.38
C VAL A 160 -22.55 -5.09 11.69
N GLY A 161 -22.29 -3.80 11.88
CA GLY A 161 -20.97 -3.30 12.26
C GLY A 161 -20.58 -3.73 13.67
N LEU A 162 -19.38 -4.29 13.81
CA LEU A 162 -18.82 -4.88 15.01
C LEU A 162 -17.30 -4.59 15.12
N PRO A 163 -16.69 -4.82 16.29
CA PRO A 163 -17.33 -5.08 17.57
C PRO A 163 -17.92 -3.78 18.17
N SER A 164 -18.42 -3.85 19.40
CA SER A 164 -18.81 -2.67 20.16
C SER A 164 -17.64 -1.68 20.30
N LYS A 165 -17.97 -0.41 20.54
CA LYS A 165 -16.99 0.69 20.63
C LYS A 165 -15.78 0.39 21.52
N ALA A 166 -16.00 -0.18 22.70
CA ALA A 166 -14.93 -0.49 23.67
C ALA A 166 -13.95 -1.59 23.21
N ARG A 167 -14.35 -2.41 22.23
CA ARG A 167 -13.55 -3.54 21.72
C ARG A 167 -12.89 -3.25 20.39
N ARG A 168 -13.00 -2.03 19.85
CA ARG A 168 -12.31 -1.65 18.61
C ARG A 168 -10.83 -1.44 18.88
N ILE A 169 -10.01 -1.68 17.87
CA ILE A 169 -8.57 -1.43 17.91
C ILE A 169 -8.21 -0.21 17.06
N SER A 170 -7.20 0.56 17.49
CA SER A 170 -6.75 1.78 16.80
C SER A 170 -6.25 1.50 15.39
N GLN A 171 -5.64 0.33 15.18
CA GLN A 171 -5.10 -0.10 13.89
C GLN A 171 -6.17 -0.23 12.80
N ASP A 172 -7.30 -0.88 13.10
CA ASP A 172 -8.37 -1.07 12.11
C ASP A 172 -9.03 0.26 11.73
N MET A 173 -9.16 1.17 12.68
CA MET A 173 -9.67 2.51 12.41
C MET A 173 -8.69 3.31 11.54
N ALA A 174 -7.38 3.20 11.76
CA ALA A 174 -6.37 3.80 10.87
C ALA A 174 -6.58 3.34 9.41
N TYR A 175 -6.74 2.03 9.20
CA TYR A 175 -6.99 1.51 7.87
C TYR A 175 -8.39 1.78 7.34
N ALA A 176 -9.39 2.06 8.17
CA ALA A 176 -10.67 2.59 7.71
C ALA A 176 -10.49 3.95 6.99
N VAL A 177 -9.53 4.78 7.43
CA VAL A 177 -9.22 6.07 6.80
C VAL A 177 -8.55 5.92 5.44
N ALA A 178 -7.71 4.90 5.21
CA ALA A 178 -6.80 4.86 4.06
C ALA A 178 -7.44 5.18 2.69
N GLY A 179 -8.57 4.53 2.39
CA GLY A 179 -9.35 4.80 1.19
C GLY A 179 -10.05 6.17 1.17
N LEU A 180 -10.59 6.61 2.32
CA LEU A 180 -11.17 7.95 2.46
C LEU A 180 -10.11 9.03 2.21
N GLY A 181 -8.93 8.84 2.80
CA GLY A 181 -7.77 9.71 2.67
C GLY A 181 -7.32 9.82 1.24
N PHE A 182 -7.11 8.72 0.52
CA PHE A 182 -6.71 8.79 -0.88
C PHE A 182 -7.79 9.45 -1.76
N TYR A 183 -9.07 9.22 -1.48
CA TYR A 183 -10.15 9.91 -2.20
C TYR A 183 -10.16 11.42 -1.92
N TYR A 184 -9.98 11.86 -0.68
CA TYR A 184 -9.82 13.28 -0.34
C TYR A 184 -8.55 13.87 -0.99
N TYR A 185 -7.44 13.12 -1.00
CA TYR A 185 -6.20 13.49 -1.69
C TYR A 185 -6.43 13.77 -3.20
N LEU A 186 -7.36 13.08 -3.85
CA LEU A 186 -7.68 13.30 -5.26
C LEU A 186 -8.72 14.40 -5.50
N THR A 187 -9.62 14.64 -4.54
CA THR A 187 -10.85 15.42 -4.79
C THR A 187 -11.01 16.68 -3.97
N ARG A 188 -10.34 16.76 -2.81
CA ARG A 188 -10.55 17.77 -1.77
C ARG A 188 -12.02 17.85 -1.32
N ASP A 189 -12.71 16.71 -1.30
CA ASP A 189 -14.11 16.61 -0.86
C ASP A 189 -14.23 16.94 0.64
N HIS A 190 -14.80 18.12 0.95
CA HIS A 190 -14.88 18.67 2.31
C HIS A 190 -15.65 17.76 3.28
N ASP A 191 -16.68 17.06 2.81
CA ASP A 191 -17.45 16.16 3.66
C ASP A 191 -16.63 14.93 4.07
N VAL A 192 -15.76 14.46 3.17
CA VAL A 192 -14.84 13.35 3.46
C VAL A 192 -13.73 13.81 4.40
N LEU A 193 -13.24 15.05 4.27
CA LEU A 193 -12.29 15.62 5.23
C LEU A 193 -12.89 15.66 6.65
N ALA A 194 -14.16 16.06 6.79
CA ALA A 194 -14.83 16.10 8.08
C ALA A 194 -14.86 14.71 8.76
N ASP A 195 -15.14 13.65 7.99
CA ASP A 195 -15.11 12.27 8.50
C ASP A 195 -13.70 11.85 8.93
N ILE A 196 -12.69 12.16 8.12
CA ILE A 196 -11.28 11.83 8.39
C ILE A 196 -10.82 12.51 9.69
N VAL A 197 -11.10 13.80 9.84
CA VAL A 197 -10.71 14.58 11.05
C VAL A 197 -11.42 14.01 12.27
N ALA A 198 -12.74 13.75 12.19
CA ALA A 198 -13.48 13.15 13.29
C ALA A 198 -12.94 11.77 13.70
N LEU A 199 -12.51 10.95 12.73
CA LEU A 199 -11.92 9.65 13.03
C LEU A 199 -10.56 9.77 13.71
N LYS A 200 -9.67 10.64 13.19
CA LYS A 200 -8.38 10.88 13.83
C LYS A 200 -8.55 11.42 15.23
N ASP A 201 -9.38 12.45 15.42
CA ASP A 201 -9.62 13.06 16.73
C ASP A 201 -10.11 11.99 17.71
N TYR A 202 -11.07 11.15 17.29
CA TYR A 202 -11.54 10.03 18.11
C TYR A 202 -10.40 9.05 18.50
N ILE A 203 -9.54 8.66 17.55
CA ILE A 203 -8.41 7.77 17.82
C ILE A 203 -7.47 8.41 18.84
N PHE A 204 -7.05 9.66 18.62
CA PHE A 204 -6.06 10.33 19.47
C PHE A 204 -6.62 10.68 20.85
N GLU A 205 -7.89 11.07 20.95
CA GLU A 205 -8.54 11.36 22.23
C GLU A 205 -8.82 10.09 23.05
N THR A 206 -9.16 8.99 22.37
CA THR A 206 -9.57 7.75 23.06
C THR A 206 -8.37 6.84 23.33
N TYR A 207 -7.43 6.69 22.39
CA TYR A 207 -6.35 5.70 22.43
C TYR A 207 -5.01 6.23 22.90
N TYR A 208 -4.83 7.54 23.08
CA TYR A 208 -3.58 8.03 23.65
C TYR A 208 -3.47 7.65 25.13
N ASP A 209 -2.43 6.88 25.46
CA ASP A 209 -2.04 6.48 26.80
C ASP A 209 -0.92 7.41 27.27
N ALA A 210 -1.26 8.34 28.16
CA ALA A 210 -0.33 9.32 28.70
C ALA A 210 0.73 8.72 29.65
N GLU A 211 0.54 7.50 30.17
CA GLU A 211 1.54 6.83 31.00
C GLU A 211 2.68 6.27 30.14
N TRP A 212 2.31 5.68 29.00
CA TRP A 212 3.27 5.13 28.04
C TRP A 212 3.75 6.13 26.98
N ASP A 213 3.09 7.28 26.89
CA ASP A 213 3.31 8.29 25.85
C ASP A 213 3.19 7.68 24.43
N LEU A 214 2.09 6.98 24.17
CA LEU A 214 1.81 6.36 22.86
C LEU A 214 0.31 6.13 22.61
N LEU A 215 -0.05 5.69 21.41
CA LEU A 215 -1.41 5.23 21.10
C LEU A 215 -1.57 3.74 21.48
N ALA A 216 -2.42 3.43 22.45
CA ALA A 216 -2.76 2.06 22.79
C ALA A 216 -3.38 1.34 21.57
N TRP A 217 -3.19 0.02 21.52
CA TRP A 217 -3.80 -0.80 20.46
C TRP A 217 -5.28 -1.06 20.73
N ALA A 218 -5.63 -1.36 21.99
CA ALA A 218 -6.98 -1.67 22.45
C ALA A 218 -7.26 -1.04 23.82
N HIS A 219 -8.55 -0.97 24.22
CA HIS A 219 -9.00 -0.41 25.51
C HIS A 219 -9.60 -1.40 26.48
N GLU A 220 -9.95 -2.59 26.00
CA GLU A 220 -10.58 -3.63 26.79
C GLU A 220 -9.95 -4.98 26.46
N ASP A 221 -9.82 -5.83 27.47
CA ASP A 221 -9.45 -7.24 27.26
C ASP A 221 -10.69 -8.01 26.77
N TYR A 222 -10.56 -8.72 25.65
CA TYR A 222 -11.64 -9.57 25.16
C TYR A 222 -11.12 -10.72 24.29
N VAL A 223 -11.97 -11.74 24.12
CA VAL A 223 -11.75 -12.79 23.13
C VAL A 223 -12.37 -12.31 21.81
N ASP A 224 -11.53 -12.03 20.80
CA ASP A 224 -11.98 -11.57 19.48
C ASP A 224 -12.63 -12.72 18.71
N TYR A 225 -12.02 -13.90 18.77
CA TYR A 225 -12.46 -15.05 17.99
C TYR A 225 -12.05 -16.36 18.65
N VAL A 226 -12.87 -17.39 18.43
CA VAL A 226 -12.58 -18.75 18.85
C VAL A 226 -12.66 -19.62 17.60
N ASP A 227 -11.57 -20.32 17.27
CA ASP A 227 -11.59 -21.22 16.12
C ASP A 227 -12.36 -22.52 16.40
N GLU A 228 -12.53 -23.34 15.37
CA GLU A 228 -13.23 -24.63 15.46
C GLU A 228 -12.58 -25.63 16.43
N ASN A 229 -11.29 -25.44 16.76
CA ASN A 229 -10.54 -26.26 17.70
C ASN A 229 -10.60 -25.72 19.13
N GLY A 230 -11.28 -24.58 19.36
CA GLY A 230 -11.39 -23.92 20.65
C GLY A 230 -10.21 -23.01 21.00
N ASN A 231 -9.33 -22.69 20.05
CA ASN A 231 -8.24 -21.74 20.29
C ASN A 231 -8.78 -20.31 20.30
N GLU A 232 -8.51 -19.58 21.38
CA GLU A 232 -8.95 -18.20 21.57
C GLU A 232 -7.91 -17.22 21.02
N GLN A 233 -8.32 -16.35 20.10
CA GLN A 233 -7.60 -15.14 19.74
C GLN A 233 -8.02 -14.03 20.71
N LYS A 234 -7.06 -13.54 21.50
CA LYS A 234 -7.30 -12.54 22.54
C LYS A 234 -6.73 -11.19 22.12
N VAL A 235 -7.49 -10.17 22.46
CA VAL A 235 -7.04 -8.77 22.45
C VAL A 235 -6.88 -8.35 23.89
N SER A 236 -5.77 -7.69 24.20
CA SER A 236 -5.53 -7.13 25.51
C SER A 236 -5.31 -5.62 25.46
N LYS A 237 -5.90 -4.91 26.43
CA LYS A 237 -5.71 -3.47 26.63
C LYS A 237 -4.27 -3.10 27.00
N ASP A 238 -3.50 -4.06 27.49
CA ASP A 238 -2.10 -3.86 27.89
C ASP A 238 -1.17 -3.90 26.66
N GLN A 239 -1.66 -4.30 25.48
CA GLN A 239 -0.84 -4.34 24.28
C GLN A 239 -0.33 -2.95 23.86
N ARG A 240 0.98 -2.88 23.65
CA ARG A 240 1.75 -1.74 23.17
C ARG A 240 2.41 -2.15 21.86
N GLU A 241 1.71 -1.91 20.76
CA GLU A 241 2.05 -2.42 19.43
C GLU A 241 2.66 -1.32 18.56
N LEU A 242 3.65 -1.62 17.73
CA LEU A 242 4.22 -0.65 16.79
C LEU A 242 3.13 -0.14 15.82
N VAL A 243 2.26 -1.05 15.40
CA VAL A 243 1.23 -0.81 14.39
C VAL A 243 0.15 0.19 14.83
N SER A 244 -0.09 0.39 16.12
CA SER A 244 -1.03 1.43 16.58
C SER A 244 -0.51 2.85 16.32
N GLN A 245 0.79 3.00 16.07
CA GLN A 245 1.46 4.27 15.76
C GLN A 245 1.70 4.33 14.25
N LEU A 246 2.40 3.30 13.75
CA LEU A 246 2.84 3.17 12.37
C LEU A 246 1.69 3.29 11.38
N ASP A 247 0.56 2.62 11.64
CA ASP A 247 -0.55 2.60 10.69
C ASP A 247 -1.36 3.90 10.68
N GLN A 248 -1.27 4.76 11.72
CA GLN A 248 -1.83 6.11 11.67
C GLN A 248 -1.05 6.99 10.70
N VAL A 249 0.29 6.93 10.80
CA VAL A 249 1.21 7.64 9.90
C VAL A 249 0.99 7.17 8.47
N TYR A 250 1.07 5.86 8.27
CA TYR A 250 1.08 5.23 6.95
C TYR A 250 -0.29 5.27 6.26
N GLY A 251 -1.35 4.96 7.00
CA GLY A 251 -2.68 4.84 6.44
C GLY A 251 -3.23 6.16 5.91
N TYR A 252 -2.89 7.29 6.52
CA TYR A 252 -3.48 8.57 6.08
C TYR A 252 -2.69 9.82 6.48
N MET A 253 -2.07 9.89 7.67
CA MET A 253 -1.58 11.18 8.18
C MET A 253 -0.51 11.78 7.27
N LEU A 254 0.50 10.99 6.89
CA LEU A 254 1.61 11.50 6.11
C LEU A 254 1.17 11.99 4.71
N LEU A 255 0.28 11.24 4.05
CA LEU A 255 -0.29 11.63 2.75
C LEU A 255 -1.09 12.93 2.85
N LEU A 256 -1.88 13.07 3.91
CA LEU A 256 -2.88 14.12 4.00
C LEU A 256 -2.34 15.44 4.55
N THR A 257 -1.45 15.42 5.54
CA THR A 257 -0.93 16.62 6.20
C THR A 257 -0.57 17.77 5.24
N PRO A 258 0.21 17.58 4.16
CA PRO A 258 0.56 18.69 3.26
C PRO A 258 -0.63 19.24 2.45
N THR A 259 -1.75 18.53 2.42
CA THR A 259 -2.98 18.90 1.71
C THR A 259 -4.06 19.50 2.61
N LEU A 260 -3.83 19.52 3.93
CA LEU A 260 -4.81 20.03 4.90
C LEU A 260 -4.82 21.56 4.93
N PRO A 261 -5.99 22.18 5.15
CA PRO A 261 -6.04 23.59 5.51
C PRO A 261 -5.40 23.82 6.89
N GLU A 262 -4.86 25.01 7.11
CA GLU A 262 -4.29 25.38 8.42
C GLU A 262 -5.36 25.35 9.52
N MET A 263 -6.58 25.81 9.20
CA MET A 263 -7.70 25.85 10.13
C MET A 263 -8.86 25.00 9.61
N PHE A 264 -9.49 24.22 10.49
CA PHE A 264 -10.69 23.47 10.20
C PHE A 264 -11.63 23.53 11.41
N ASN A 265 -12.90 23.92 11.19
CA ASN A 265 -13.89 24.10 12.26
C ASN A 265 -13.40 24.95 13.46
N GLY A 266 -12.60 25.99 13.19
CA GLY A 266 -12.11 26.92 14.22
C GLY A 266 -10.91 26.42 15.04
N LYS A 267 -10.33 25.27 14.70
CA LYS A 267 -9.12 24.73 15.32
C LYS A 267 -7.96 24.65 14.32
N PRO A 268 -6.69 24.79 14.76
CA PRO A 268 -5.54 24.41 13.95
C PRO A 268 -5.64 22.94 13.55
N LEU A 269 -5.41 22.63 12.28
CA LEU A 269 -5.47 21.27 11.76
C LEU A 269 -4.11 20.83 11.23
N ARG A 270 -3.60 21.49 10.18
CA ARG A 270 -2.34 21.07 9.55
C ARG A 270 -1.15 21.08 10.52
N SER A 271 -0.92 22.18 11.24
CA SER A 271 0.16 22.28 12.23
C SER A 271 0.04 21.24 13.35
N GLN A 272 -1.18 21.00 13.85
CA GLN A 272 -1.41 19.94 14.84
C GLN A 272 -1.04 18.55 14.29
N TRP A 273 -1.39 18.25 13.03
CA TRP A 273 -1.03 16.98 12.41
C TRP A 273 0.49 16.86 12.16
N GLU A 274 1.19 17.96 11.89
CA GLU A 274 2.65 17.98 11.83
C GLU A 274 3.27 17.64 13.18
N ASP A 275 2.76 18.25 14.27
CA ASP A 275 3.21 17.96 15.64
C ASP A 275 2.95 16.48 16.02
N ASP A 276 1.75 15.97 15.70
CA ASP A 276 1.37 14.58 15.96
C ASP A 276 2.25 13.60 15.16
N LEU A 277 2.56 13.90 13.90
CA LEU A 277 3.47 13.09 13.09
C LEU A 277 4.87 13.03 13.71
N VAL A 278 5.42 14.16 14.14
CA VAL A 278 6.74 14.22 14.81
C VAL A 278 6.71 13.42 16.10
N HIS A 279 5.64 13.53 16.89
CA HIS A 279 5.47 12.78 18.12
C HIS A 279 5.41 11.27 17.87
N LEU A 280 4.60 10.80 16.91
CA LEU A 280 4.54 9.39 16.52
C LEU A 280 5.89 8.86 15.99
N ALA A 281 6.62 9.66 15.21
CA ALA A 281 7.95 9.30 14.73
C ALA A 281 8.93 9.07 15.90
N ARG A 282 8.91 9.95 16.91
CA ARG A 282 9.74 9.81 18.12
C ARG A 282 9.39 8.57 18.90
N ILE A 283 8.10 8.29 19.13
CA ILE A 283 7.65 7.05 19.78
C ILE A 283 8.23 5.84 19.07
N MET A 284 8.06 5.76 17.74
CA MET A 284 8.57 4.62 16.96
C MET A 284 10.10 4.50 17.09
N SER A 285 10.85 5.58 16.90
CA SER A 285 12.32 5.55 16.95
C SER A 285 12.92 5.35 18.33
N GLU A 286 12.24 5.77 19.40
CA GLU A 286 12.79 5.75 20.76
C GLU A 286 12.32 4.53 21.56
N GLN A 287 11.10 4.05 21.33
CA GLN A 287 10.51 2.97 22.11
C GLN A 287 10.54 1.61 21.41
N PHE A 288 10.38 1.57 20.08
CA PHE A 288 10.25 0.30 19.34
C PHE A 288 11.54 -0.12 18.63
N TYR A 289 12.45 0.81 18.33
CA TYR A 289 13.70 0.52 17.65
C TYR A 289 14.74 -0.10 18.59
N THR A 290 15.45 -1.14 18.12
CA THR A 290 16.61 -1.69 18.81
C THR A 290 17.89 -1.53 17.96
N PRO A 291 18.96 -0.96 18.52
CA PRO A 291 20.23 -0.81 17.80
C PRO A 291 20.97 -2.12 17.57
N ASP A 292 20.74 -3.16 18.39
CA ASP A 292 21.49 -4.41 18.34
C ASP A 292 21.30 -5.17 17.02
N ASN A 293 20.08 -5.12 16.48
CA ASN A 293 19.71 -5.77 15.22
C ASN A 293 19.23 -4.78 14.15
N ASN A 294 19.30 -3.48 14.44
CA ASN A 294 18.82 -2.41 13.57
C ASN A 294 17.35 -2.61 13.12
N ILE A 295 16.51 -3.18 13.98
CA ILE A 295 15.12 -3.57 13.67
C ILE A 295 14.15 -2.87 14.63
N PHE A 296 12.87 -2.82 14.27
CA PHE A 296 11.81 -2.41 15.18
C PHE A 296 11.11 -3.65 15.72
N PHE A 297 10.88 -3.69 17.03
CA PHE A 297 10.03 -4.71 17.63
C PHE A 297 8.57 -4.43 17.30
N GLY A 298 7.82 -5.49 17.02
CA GLY A 298 6.38 -5.39 16.79
C GLY A 298 5.58 -4.95 18.00
N ALA A 299 6.04 -5.31 19.20
CA ALA A 299 5.40 -4.97 20.46
C ALA A 299 6.41 -4.78 21.58
N ILE A 300 6.08 -3.90 22.53
CA ILE A 300 6.93 -3.56 23.69
C ILE A 300 6.27 -3.85 25.03
N THR A 301 5.03 -4.37 25.03
CA THR A 301 4.22 -4.70 26.21
C THR A 301 5.00 -5.45 27.29
N ASP A 302 5.78 -6.46 26.89
CA ASP A 302 6.59 -7.25 27.79
C ASP A 302 7.89 -7.73 27.12
N PRO A 303 8.95 -8.03 27.88
CA PRO A 303 10.25 -8.42 27.32
C PRO A 303 10.23 -9.67 26.43
N SER A 304 9.24 -10.56 26.57
CA SER A 304 9.14 -11.76 25.74
C SER A 304 8.74 -11.47 24.29
N LYS A 305 8.18 -10.28 24.02
CA LYS A 305 7.83 -9.76 22.70
C LYS A 305 8.99 -9.05 22.00
N GLN A 306 9.99 -8.59 22.76
CA GLN A 306 11.14 -7.84 22.26
C GLN A 306 12.28 -8.77 21.82
N LYS A 307 12.00 -9.63 20.84
CA LYS A 307 12.98 -10.59 20.29
C LYS A 307 12.69 -10.91 18.82
N LEU A 308 13.73 -11.34 18.10
CA LEU A 308 13.61 -11.77 16.70
C LEU A 308 12.62 -12.94 16.55
N GLY A 309 11.98 -13.02 15.38
CA GLY A 309 10.98 -14.03 15.06
C GLY A 309 9.60 -13.81 15.70
N THR A 310 9.39 -12.74 16.47
CA THR A 310 8.06 -12.34 16.94
C THR A 310 7.25 -11.61 15.87
N ASP A 311 5.95 -11.50 16.08
CA ASP A 311 5.04 -10.82 15.16
C ASP A 311 5.46 -9.36 14.94
N HIS A 312 5.33 -8.91 13.69
CA HIS A 312 5.74 -7.58 13.21
C HIS A 312 7.21 -7.20 13.45
N THR A 313 8.05 -8.12 13.94
CA THR A 313 9.51 -7.95 14.04
C THR A 313 10.14 -8.54 12.76
N ASP A 314 10.04 -7.77 11.68
CA ASP A 314 10.50 -8.16 10.34
C ASP A 314 11.04 -6.95 9.55
N PHE A 315 11.61 -7.22 8.37
CA PHE A 315 12.19 -6.17 7.54
C PHE A 315 11.14 -5.23 6.96
N GLY A 316 9.92 -5.71 6.66
CA GLY A 316 8.88 -4.89 6.10
C GLY A 316 8.40 -3.82 7.07
N HIS A 317 8.09 -4.19 8.32
CA HIS A 317 7.70 -3.24 9.36
C HIS A 317 8.84 -2.25 9.65
N SER A 318 10.07 -2.74 9.71
CA SER A 318 11.23 -1.90 10.02
C SER A 318 11.56 -0.91 8.91
N ILE A 319 11.64 -1.37 7.65
CA ILE A 319 11.96 -0.49 6.52
C ILE A 319 10.84 0.55 6.29
N LYS A 320 9.57 0.12 6.39
CA LYS A 320 8.41 1.02 6.30
C LYS A 320 8.46 2.08 7.40
N THR A 321 8.76 1.68 8.64
CA THR A 321 8.86 2.62 9.76
C THR A 321 9.96 3.66 9.50
N LEU A 322 11.14 3.22 9.04
CA LEU A 322 12.24 4.13 8.71
C LEU A 322 11.90 5.05 7.54
N TRP A 323 11.27 4.54 6.48
CA TRP A 323 10.83 5.36 5.35
C TRP A 323 9.84 6.44 5.78
N LEU A 324 8.88 6.13 6.66
CA LEU A 324 7.92 7.11 7.14
C LEU A 324 8.56 8.12 8.09
N ILE A 325 9.48 7.71 8.98
CA ILE A 325 10.26 8.63 9.81
C ILE A 325 11.07 9.60 8.93
N TYR A 326 11.67 9.10 7.84
CA TYR A 326 12.38 9.92 6.86
C TYR A 326 11.48 10.99 6.23
N GLU A 327 10.30 10.59 5.74
CA GLU A 327 9.37 11.53 5.11
C GLU A 327 8.73 12.51 6.11
N ILE A 328 8.48 12.09 7.36
CA ILE A 328 8.05 13.00 8.44
C ILE A 328 9.12 14.06 8.69
N GLY A 329 10.38 13.66 8.86
CA GLY A 329 11.49 14.58 9.10
C GLY A 329 11.64 15.61 7.97
N LYS A 330 11.50 15.18 6.71
CA LYS A 330 11.48 16.07 5.54
C LYS A 330 10.30 17.03 5.54
N LEU A 331 9.10 16.53 5.86
CA LEU A 331 7.87 17.31 5.84
C LEU A 331 7.90 18.42 6.90
N THR A 332 8.37 18.10 8.11
CA THR A 332 8.27 18.99 9.28
C THR A 332 9.58 19.72 9.61
N GLY A 333 10.65 19.47 8.88
CA GLY A 333 11.96 20.12 9.09
C GLY A 333 12.77 19.56 10.27
N HIS A 334 12.40 18.39 10.79
CA HIS A 334 13.10 17.70 11.87
C HIS A 334 14.26 16.86 11.31
N TYR A 335 15.42 17.50 11.18
CA TYR A 335 16.62 16.89 10.57
C TYR A 335 17.11 15.65 11.34
N GLU A 336 16.91 15.58 12.65
CA GLU A 336 17.30 14.43 13.47
C GLU A 336 16.56 13.15 13.06
N LEU A 337 15.26 13.25 12.74
CA LEU A 337 14.46 12.12 12.25
C LEU A 337 14.93 11.70 10.86
N THR A 338 15.18 12.69 9.99
CA THR A 338 15.69 12.46 8.64
C THR A 338 17.04 11.73 8.68
N ALA A 339 17.97 12.21 9.49
CA ALA A 339 19.30 11.64 9.63
C ALA A 339 19.28 10.23 10.24
N PHE A 340 18.46 10.01 11.27
CA PHE A 340 18.27 8.68 11.86
C PHE A 340 17.81 7.67 10.80
N ALA A 341 16.75 7.97 10.07
CA ALA A 341 16.25 7.07 9.05
C ALA A 341 17.22 6.86 7.89
N GLN A 342 17.93 7.92 7.47
CA GLN A 342 18.97 7.84 6.44
C GLN A 342 20.15 6.95 6.83
N GLU A 343 20.48 6.89 8.12
CA GLU A 343 21.53 6.03 8.63
C GLU A 343 21.07 4.57 8.72
N LYS A 344 19.84 4.34 9.19
CA LYS A 344 19.37 2.98 9.54
C LYS A 344 18.73 2.21 8.39
N ALA A 345 18.03 2.88 7.47
CA ALA A 345 17.36 2.20 6.36
C ALA A 345 18.32 1.46 5.42
N PRO A 346 19.49 2.02 5.04
CA PRO A 346 20.48 1.31 4.22
C PRO A 346 20.95 -0.01 4.80
N LEU A 347 21.06 -0.09 6.14
CA LEU A 347 21.48 -1.31 6.83
C LEU A 347 20.41 -2.40 6.73
N ILE A 348 19.13 -2.05 6.80
CA ILE A 348 18.04 -3.01 6.52
C ILE A 348 18.06 -3.45 5.05
N LEU A 349 18.26 -2.52 4.11
CA LEU A 349 18.34 -2.87 2.68
C LEU A 349 19.52 -3.80 2.40
N GLU A 350 20.67 -3.59 3.04
CA GLU A 350 21.83 -4.48 2.89
C GLU A 350 21.59 -5.86 3.49
N GLU A 351 21.05 -5.95 4.70
CA GLU A 351 20.78 -7.22 5.38
C GLU A 351 19.66 -8.02 4.69
N ALA A 352 18.64 -7.33 4.17
CA ALA A 352 17.51 -7.98 3.50
C ALA A 352 17.82 -8.40 2.06
N PHE A 353 18.83 -7.82 1.39
CA PHE A 353 19.11 -8.14 -0.01
C PHE A 353 19.91 -9.44 -0.14
N LEU A 354 19.33 -10.39 -0.87
CA LEU A 354 19.84 -11.74 -1.02
C LEU A 354 20.84 -11.83 -2.18
N GLU A 355 21.71 -12.84 -2.14
CA GLU A 355 22.67 -13.14 -3.23
C GLU A 355 21.99 -13.44 -4.58
N ASP A 356 20.73 -13.86 -4.57
CA ASP A 356 19.92 -14.12 -5.77
C ASP A 356 19.36 -12.85 -6.43
N GLY A 357 19.65 -11.66 -5.88
CA GLY A 357 19.21 -10.37 -6.39
C GLY A 357 17.80 -9.98 -5.95
N THR A 358 17.29 -10.55 -4.87
CA THR A 358 15.93 -10.33 -4.36
C THR A 358 15.93 -9.97 -2.87
N TRP A 359 14.75 -9.87 -2.26
CA TRP A 359 14.60 -9.56 -0.84
C TRP A 359 14.30 -10.80 0.01
N GLY A 360 14.91 -10.89 1.19
CA GLY A 360 14.46 -11.73 2.30
C GLY A 360 13.39 -11.00 3.12
N ARG A 361 12.69 -11.74 3.98
CA ARG A 361 11.53 -11.19 4.70
C ARG A 361 11.79 -10.83 6.16
N ARG A 362 12.66 -11.57 6.85
CA ARG A 362 13.03 -11.34 8.26
C ARG A 362 14.25 -12.13 8.69
N ILE A 363 14.76 -11.80 9.88
CA ILE A 363 15.61 -12.69 10.68
C ILE A 363 14.72 -13.45 11.67
N ASN A 364 14.82 -14.78 11.70
CA ASN A 364 14.02 -15.62 12.58
C ASN A 364 14.58 -15.69 14.02
N GLN A 365 13.91 -16.43 14.92
CA GLN A 365 14.33 -16.53 16.32
C GLN A 365 15.73 -17.17 16.53
N TYR A 366 16.31 -17.77 15.49
CA TYR A 366 17.63 -18.40 15.52
C TYR A 366 18.71 -17.51 14.88
N GLY A 367 18.39 -16.28 14.50
CA GLY A 367 19.32 -15.39 13.80
C GLY A 367 19.52 -15.73 12.33
N GLN A 368 18.63 -16.52 11.73
CA GLN A 368 18.73 -16.93 10.32
C GLN A 368 17.85 -16.07 9.44
N LEU A 369 18.39 -15.68 8.29
CA LEU A 369 17.67 -14.96 7.25
C LEU A 369 16.63 -15.86 6.57
N GLU A 370 15.37 -15.45 6.63
CA GLU A 370 14.27 -16.11 5.91
C GLU A 370 14.17 -15.55 4.50
N THR A 371 14.42 -16.42 3.52
CA THR A 371 14.57 -16.04 2.11
C THR A 371 13.28 -16.14 1.31
N ASP A 372 12.23 -16.76 1.87
CA ASP A 372 10.90 -16.80 1.25
C ASP A 372 10.31 -15.38 1.12
N LYS A 373 9.44 -15.21 0.12
CA LYS A 373 8.98 -13.91 -0.33
C LYS A 373 7.56 -13.65 0.13
N GLU A 374 7.37 -12.56 0.88
CA GLU A 374 6.06 -12.09 1.31
C GLU A 374 5.75 -10.76 0.62
N TRP A 375 4.61 -10.68 -0.07
CA TRP A 375 4.37 -9.64 -1.08
C TRP A 375 4.55 -8.21 -0.57
N TRP A 376 4.04 -7.90 0.63
CA TRP A 376 4.08 -6.54 1.13
C TRP A 376 5.48 -6.17 1.62
N ILE A 377 6.25 -7.12 2.18
CA ILE A 377 7.63 -6.86 2.61
C ILE A 377 8.52 -6.50 1.42
N LEU A 378 8.39 -7.24 0.32
CA LEU A 378 9.11 -6.94 -0.92
C LEU A 378 8.75 -5.54 -1.44
N ALA A 379 7.45 -5.23 -1.47
CA ALA A 379 6.97 -3.91 -1.88
C ALA A 379 7.55 -2.79 -1.00
N GLU A 380 7.60 -2.93 0.33
CA GLU A 380 8.16 -1.88 1.21
C GLU A 380 9.67 -1.67 1.03
N LEU A 381 10.43 -2.76 0.82
CA LEU A 381 11.87 -2.69 0.56
C LEU A 381 12.16 -2.01 -0.78
N ASP A 382 11.42 -2.40 -1.82
CA ASP A 382 11.46 -1.78 -3.15
C ASP A 382 11.14 -0.28 -3.10
N GLN A 383 10.03 0.10 -2.47
CA GLN A 383 9.60 1.49 -2.34
C GLN A 383 10.62 2.36 -1.59
N THR A 384 11.24 1.81 -0.55
CA THR A 384 12.25 2.55 0.23
C THR A 384 13.54 2.72 -0.56
N ALA A 385 14.04 1.66 -1.20
CA ALA A 385 15.22 1.74 -2.07
C ALA A 385 15.00 2.74 -3.22
N ALA A 386 13.81 2.72 -3.83
CA ALA A 386 13.43 3.64 -4.90
C ALA A 386 13.34 5.10 -4.42
N THR A 387 12.73 5.33 -3.27
CA THR A 387 12.66 6.66 -2.65
C THR A 387 14.06 7.20 -2.34
N PHE A 388 14.92 6.38 -1.74
CA PHE A 388 16.28 6.79 -1.37
C PHE A 388 17.15 7.03 -2.60
N SER A 389 16.90 6.32 -3.71
CA SER A 389 17.60 6.52 -4.98
C SER A 389 17.43 7.92 -5.57
N LEU A 390 16.32 8.62 -5.26
CA LEU A 390 16.09 10.00 -5.71
C LEU A 390 17.04 11.00 -5.06
N ARG A 391 17.60 10.65 -3.89
CA ARG A 391 18.61 11.45 -3.21
C ARG A 391 20.03 10.99 -3.55
N ASP A 392 20.25 9.69 -3.52
CA ASP A 392 21.55 9.06 -3.76
C ASP A 392 21.34 7.88 -4.71
N PRO A 393 21.66 8.06 -6.00
CA PRO A 393 21.41 7.05 -7.02
C PRO A 393 22.06 5.68 -6.77
N SER A 394 23.04 5.58 -5.86
CA SER A 394 23.64 4.28 -5.50
C SER A 394 22.64 3.31 -4.89
N TYR A 395 21.55 3.79 -4.27
CA TYR A 395 20.48 2.92 -3.76
C TYR A 395 19.65 2.27 -4.86
N ALA A 396 19.74 2.75 -6.11
CA ALA A 396 19.08 2.10 -7.23
C ALA A 396 19.64 0.70 -7.54
N LYS A 397 20.81 0.34 -6.99
CA LYS A 397 21.49 -0.95 -7.24
C LYS A 397 20.63 -2.20 -6.98
N TYR A 398 19.61 -2.08 -6.14
CA TYR A 398 18.70 -3.18 -5.79
C TYR A 398 17.56 -3.36 -6.81
N LEU A 399 17.12 -2.26 -7.43
CA LEU A 399 15.84 -2.17 -8.13
C LEU A 399 15.76 -3.00 -9.42
N PRO A 400 16.80 -3.06 -10.28
CA PRO A 400 16.67 -3.81 -11.53
C PRO A 400 16.31 -5.28 -11.32
N THR A 401 16.97 -5.94 -10.36
CA THR A 401 16.72 -7.36 -10.08
C THR A 401 15.48 -7.58 -9.22
N SER A 402 15.24 -6.73 -8.21
CA SER A 402 14.07 -6.88 -7.36
C SER A 402 12.76 -6.63 -8.12
N TYR A 403 12.70 -5.59 -8.96
CA TYR A 403 11.53 -5.32 -9.80
C TYR A 403 11.33 -6.41 -10.85
N ALA A 404 12.40 -6.89 -11.50
CA ALA A 404 12.30 -8.00 -12.44
C ALA A 404 11.74 -9.25 -11.76
N TYR A 405 12.15 -9.52 -10.52
CA TYR A 405 11.59 -10.61 -9.72
C TYR A 405 10.12 -10.39 -9.39
N TRP A 406 9.75 -9.18 -8.93
CA TRP A 406 8.37 -8.82 -8.62
C TRP A 406 7.45 -9.11 -9.81
N PHE A 407 7.75 -8.50 -10.96
CA PHE A 407 6.94 -8.66 -12.17
C PHE A 407 6.83 -10.11 -12.64
N LYS A 408 7.89 -10.90 -12.46
CA LYS A 408 7.95 -12.26 -12.99
C LYS A 408 7.32 -13.31 -12.07
N TYR A 409 7.60 -13.25 -10.78
CA TYR A 409 7.29 -14.33 -9.84
C TYR A 409 6.27 -13.96 -8.77
N MET A 410 6.16 -12.68 -8.41
CA MET A 410 5.16 -12.24 -7.42
C MET A 410 3.77 -12.06 -8.03
N ILE A 411 3.65 -12.06 -9.36
CA ILE A 411 2.39 -11.83 -10.07
C ILE A 411 1.78 -13.14 -10.56
N ASP A 412 0.46 -13.24 -10.40
CA ASP A 412 -0.35 -14.24 -11.06
C ASP A 412 -0.65 -13.80 -12.49
N HIS A 413 0.05 -14.39 -13.45
CA HIS A 413 -0.13 -14.10 -14.89
C HIS A 413 -1.36 -14.77 -15.50
N GLU A 414 -2.06 -15.64 -14.76
CA GLU A 414 -3.29 -16.31 -15.22
C GLU A 414 -4.53 -15.51 -14.82
N HIS A 415 -4.63 -15.09 -13.56
CA HIS A 415 -5.81 -14.38 -13.02
C HIS A 415 -5.54 -12.94 -12.59
N GLY A 416 -4.30 -12.45 -12.70
CA GLY A 416 -3.88 -11.13 -12.24
C GLY A 416 -3.73 -11.03 -10.72
N GLY A 417 -3.20 -9.91 -10.25
CA GLY A 417 -2.91 -9.63 -8.85
C GLY A 417 -1.63 -10.30 -8.36
N ALA A 418 -1.12 -9.84 -7.22
CA ALA A 418 0.08 -10.40 -6.62
C ALA A 418 -0.26 -11.63 -5.75
N TRP A 419 0.59 -12.64 -5.77
CA TRP A 419 0.59 -13.75 -4.81
C TRP A 419 0.81 -13.24 -3.39
N HIS A 420 0.32 -13.97 -2.39
CA HIS A 420 0.67 -13.68 -0.99
C HIS A 420 2.13 -14.07 -0.72
N TRP A 421 2.52 -15.27 -1.16
CA TRP A 421 3.81 -15.86 -0.84
C TRP A 421 4.42 -16.56 -2.04
N VAL A 422 5.75 -16.48 -2.17
CA VAL A 422 6.54 -17.25 -3.14
C VAL A 422 7.71 -17.92 -2.43
N TYR A 423 7.88 -19.23 -2.65
CA TYR A 423 8.97 -19.98 -2.04
C TYR A 423 10.31 -19.70 -2.72
N ALA A 424 11.34 -19.37 -1.96
CA ALA A 424 12.67 -19.09 -2.50
C ALA A 424 13.28 -20.32 -3.20
N LYS A 425 12.96 -21.52 -2.71
CA LYS A 425 13.54 -22.79 -3.22
C LYS A 425 13.25 -23.06 -4.69
N ASN A 426 12.15 -22.54 -5.23
CA ASN A 426 11.69 -22.89 -6.58
C ASN A 426 10.92 -21.76 -7.30
N ASN A 427 10.76 -20.59 -6.66
CA ASN A 427 9.98 -19.46 -7.17
C ASN A 427 8.53 -19.80 -7.54
N LEU A 428 7.96 -20.83 -6.89
CA LEU A 428 6.54 -21.15 -7.04
C LEU A 428 5.72 -20.46 -5.95
N PRO A 429 4.53 -19.94 -6.30
CA PRO A 429 3.64 -19.34 -5.30
C PRO A 429 3.11 -20.40 -4.33
N ASN A 430 2.86 -20.00 -3.09
CA ASN A 430 2.08 -20.83 -2.18
C ASN A 430 0.59 -20.67 -2.47
N LEU A 431 0.03 -21.62 -3.22
CA LEU A 431 -1.39 -21.62 -3.58
C LEU A 431 -2.33 -21.86 -2.40
N SER A 432 -1.83 -22.28 -1.23
CA SER A 432 -2.66 -22.42 -0.02
C SER A 432 -2.94 -21.09 0.68
N LEU A 433 -2.29 -19.99 0.25
CA LEU A 433 -2.51 -18.66 0.81
C LEU A 433 -3.34 -17.82 -0.17
N PRO A 434 -4.44 -17.21 0.29
CA PRO A 434 -5.35 -16.48 -0.59
C PRO A 434 -4.75 -15.15 -1.04
N LYS A 435 -5.01 -14.75 -2.29
CA LYS A 435 -4.60 -13.45 -2.82
C LYS A 435 -5.34 -12.27 -2.16
N GLN A 436 -6.51 -12.52 -1.59
CA GLN A 436 -7.33 -11.52 -0.92
C GLN A 436 -7.93 -12.10 0.38
N HIS A 437 -7.59 -11.49 1.51
CA HIS A 437 -8.09 -11.85 2.84
C HIS A 437 -8.09 -10.62 3.76
N SER A 438 -8.43 -10.81 5.04
CA SER A 438 -8.64 -9.69 5.96
C SER A 438 -7.44 -8.74 6.10
N TRP A 439 -6.21 -9.23 5.95
CA TRP A 439 -4.97 -8.44 6.03
C TRP A 439 -4.27 -8.23 4.68
N LYS A 440 -4.75 -8.86 3.61
CA LYS A 440 -4.23 -8.67 2.24
C LYS A 440 -5.33 -8.20 1.32
N ASN A 441 -5.19 -6.97 0.87
CA ASN A 441 -5.99 -6.39 -0.20
C ASN A 441 -5.04 -5.63 -1.15
N ALA A 442 -5.56 -4.87 -2.10
CA ALA A 442 -4.83 -4.22 -3.17
C ALA A 442 -3.82 -3.14 -2.72
N PHE A 443 -3.83 -2.71 -1.46
CA PHE A 443 -3.06 -1.56 -0.94
C PHE A 443 -1.57 -1.59 -1.32
N HIS A 444 -0.78 -2.51 -0.76
CA HIS A 444 0.67 -2.53 -0.96
C HIS A 444 1.07 -2.73 -2.42
N SER A 445 0.36 -3.56 -3.18
CA SER A 445 0.68 -3.78 -4.60
C SER A 445 0.40 -2.55 -5.47
N PHE A 446 -0.67 -1.80 -5.19
CA PHE A 446 -0.99 -0.58 -5.93
C PHE A 446 -0.12 0.60 -5.47
N GLU A 447 0.24 0.66 -4.19
CA GLU A 447 1.21 1.65 -3.71
C GLU A 447 2.59 1.41 -4.33
N HIS A 448 3.03 0.16 -4.38
CA HIS A 448 4.26 -0.24 -5.06
C HIS A 448 4.26 0.20 -6.53
N ASP A 449 3.15 -0.01 -7.23
CA ASP A 449 2.98 0.44 -8.62
C ASP A 449 3.06 1.97 -8.77
N LEU A 450 2.40 2.71 -7.87
CA LEU A 450 2.42 4.17 -7.85
C LEU A 450 3.82 4.73 -7.56
N VAL A 451 4.47 4.23 -6.51
CA VAL A 451 5.81 4.65 -6.12
C VAL A 451 6.82 4.26 -7.19
N GLY A 452 6.72 3.05 -7.74
CA GLY A 452 7.51 2.59 -8.87
C GLY A 452 7.37 3.49 -10.10
N TYR A 453 6.15 3.89 -10.46
CA TYR A 453 5.90 4.85 -11.53
C TYR A 453 6.57 6.21 -11.25
N ILE A 454 6.34 6.79 -10.07
CA ILE A 454 6.84 8.12 -9.70
C ILE A 454 8.37 8.13 -9.68
N THR A 455 8.98 7.18 -8.98
CA THR A 455 10.44 7.08 -8.83
C THR A 455 11.12 6.69 -10.13
N GLY A 456 10.52 5.79 -10.92
CA GLY A 456 11.00 5.40 -12.24
C GLY A 456 10.97 6.55 -13.24
N GLN A 457 10.02 7.46 -13.18
CA GLN A 457 10.11 8.70 -13.98
C GLN A 457 11.20 9.63 -13.43
N ALA A 458 11.23 9.85 -12.12
CA ALA A 458 12.10 10.82 -11.49
C ALA A 458 13.60 10.48 -11.63
N ILE A 459 13.99 9.22 -11.41
CA ILE A 459 15.39 8.77 -11.53
C ILE A 459 15.92 8.89 -12.96
N HIS A 460 15.03 8.78 -13.95
CA HIS A 460 15.32 8.98 -15.37
C HIS A 460 15.22 10.44 -15.81
N ASN A 461 15.02 11.39 -14.89
CA ASN A 461 14.80 12.81 -15.16
C ASN A 461 13.61 13.07 -16.11
N LEU A 462 12.60 12.19 -16.08
CA LEU A 462 11.37 12.31 -16.85
C LEU A 462 10.27 12.99 -16.02
N PRO A 463 9.37 13.75 -16.64
CA PRO A 463 8.23 14.33 -15.94
C PRO A 463 7.26 13.23 -15.47
N VAL A 464 6.70 13.43 -14.27
CA VAL A 464 5.64 12.60 -13.70
C VAL A 464 4.29 13.18 -14.12
N THR A 465 3.42 12.37 -14.72
CA THR A 465 2.07 12.80 -15.10
C THR A 465 1.03 12.07 -14.28
N LEU A 466 0.24 12.83 -13.52
CA LEU A 466 -0.75 12.28 -12.61
C LEU A 466 -2.10 12.98 -12.78
N TYR A 467 -3.16 12.27 -12.42
CA TYR A 467 -4.53 12.74 -12.58
C TYR A 467 -5.18 13.02 -11.23
N PHE A 468 -5.83 14.17 -11.15
CA PHE A 468 -6.59 14.64 -10.00
C PHE A 468 -8.03 14.94 -10.40
N ALA A 469 -8.90 15.12 -9.42
CA ALA A 469 -10.31 15.39 -9.61
C ALA A 469 -10.78 16.48 -8.64
N PHE A 470 -10.05 17.60 -8.58
CA PHE A 470 -10.36 18.69 -7.68
C PHE A 470 -11.70 19.36 -8.03
N GLN A 471 -12.42 19.79 -7.00
CA GLN A 471 -13.55 20.71 -7.15
C GLN A 471 -13.03 22.12 -7.49
N GLU A 472 -12.04 22.57 -6.72
CA GLU A 472 -11.27 23.79 -6.91
C GLU A 472 -9.79 23.42 -6.87
N ILE A 473 -9.02 23.91 -7.84
CA ILE A 473 -7.58 23.60 -7.93
C ILE A 473 -6.88 24.30 -6.76
N PRO A 474 -6.21 23.54 -5.86
CA PRO A 474 -5.52 24.14 -4.72
C PRO A 474 -4.22 24.83 -5.17
N GLU A 475 -3.52 25.47 -4.23
CA GLU A 475 -2.20 26.01 -4.51
C GLU A 475 -1.24 24.91 -4.99
N ASN A 476 -0.33 25.25 -5.90
CA ASN A 476 0.61 24.29 -6.49
C ASN A 476 1.45 23.55 -5.42
N THR A 477 1.73 24.18 -4.29
CA THR A 477 2.46 23.59 -3.14
C THR A 477 1.70 22.45 -2.47
N GLN A 478 0.38 22.40 -2.64
CA GLN A 478 -0.51 21.35 -2.11
C GLN A 478 -0.84 20.27 -3.16
N ILE A 479 -0.27 20.35 -4.37
CA ILE A 479 -0.38 19.36 -5.44
C ILE A 479 0.93 18.58 -5.50
N ARG A 480 0.94 17.40 -4.89
CA ARG A 480 2.13 16.58 -4.69
C ARG A 480 1.95 15.22 -5.35
N PRO A 481 2.98 14.59 -5.94
CA PRO A 481 2.93 13.20 -6.38
C PRO A 481 3.01 12.29 -5.15
N TYR A 482 1.88 11.78 -4.68
CA TYR A 482 1.80 10.94 -3.47
C TYR A 482 2.52 11.58 -2.27
N LEU A 483 3.49 10.88 -1.65
CA LEU A 483 4.27 11.37 -0.51
C LEU A 483 5.40 12.34 -0.89
N PHE A 484 5.78 12.39 -2.17
CA PHE A 484 6.95 13.14 -2.65
C PHE A 484 6.65 14.64 -2.79
N ALA A 485 7.69 15.47 -2.76
CA ALA A 485 7.61 16.88 -3.15
C ALA A 485 7.95 17.03 -4.63
N ALA A 486 7.33 17.99 -5.33
CA ALA A 486 7.64 18.27 -6.73
C ALA A 486 7.23 19.70 -7.11
N LYS A 487 7.69 20.16 -8.28
CA LYS A 487 7.20 21.38 -8.92
C LYS A 487 6.09 21.04 -9.92
N VAL A 488 4.97 21.73 -9.81
CA VAL A 488 3.91 21.70 -10.82
C VAL A 488 4.40 22.43 -12.07
N GLN A 489 4.63 21.69 -13.15
CA GLN A 489 5.00 22.26 -14.46
C GLN A 489 3.76 22.71 -15.23
N SER A 490 2.70 21.90 -15.24
CA SER A 490 1.44 22.25 -15.91
C SER A 490 0.24 21.57 -15.29
N ILE A 491 -0.94 22.20 -15.45
CA ILE A 491 -2.24 21.62 -15.11
C ILE A 491 -3.15 21.80 -16.32
N ILE A 492 -3.64 20.68 -16.86
CA ILE A 492 -4.54 20.65 -18.02
C ILE A 492 -5.88 20.05 -17.59
N GLU A 493 -7.00 20.70 -17.92
CA GLU A 493 -8.33 20.11 -17.76
C GLU A 493 -8.77 19.44 -19.09
N PRO A 494 -8.56 18.12 -19.26
CA PRO A 494 -8.93 17.43 -20.50
C PRO A 494 -10.43 17.52 -20.78
N ARG A 495 -10.76 17.55 -22.08
CA ARG A 495 -12.13 17.64 -22.58
C ARG A 495 -12.51 16.39 -23.35
N LYS A 496 -13.79 16.02 -23.27
CA LYS A 496 -14.39 15.02 -24.14
C LYS A 496 -14.37 15.49 -25.60
N ARG A 497 -14.56 14.58 -26.55
CA ARG A 497 -14.65 14.90 -28.00
C ARG A 497 -15.66 16.00 -28.32
N ASN A 498 -16.73 16.14 -27.53
CA ASN A 498 -17.75 17.18 -27.67
C ASN A 498 -17.43 18.50 -26.93
N GLY A 499 -16.17 18.71 -26.52
CA GLY A 499 -15.70 19.92 -25.83
C GLY A 499 -16.11 20.03 -24.36
N LYS A 500 -16.93 19.12 -23.81
CA LYS A 500 -17.33 19.15 -22.40
C LYS A 500 -16.18 18.74 -21.47
N LYS A 501 -16.07 19.41 -20.33
CA LYS A 501 -15.17 19.01 -19.23
C LYS A 501 -15.41 17.55 -18.85
N ILE A 502 -14.35 16.81 -18.56
CA ILE A 502 -14.48 15.48 -17.96
C ILE A 502 -14.75 15.68 -16.46
N ARG A 503 -15.85 15.09 -15.98
CA ARG A 503 -16.27 15.12 -14.59
C ARG A 503 -16.31 13.69 -14.07
N PRO A 504 -15.23 13.18 -13.46
CA PRO A 504 -15.16 11.79 -13.04
C PRO A 504 -16.22 11.45 -11.99
N VAL A 505 -16.45 12.37 -11.04
CA VAL A 505 -17.49 12.33 -10.02
C VAL A 505 -18.26 13.65 -9.98
N ARG A 506 -19.40 13.69 -9.27
CA ARG A 506 -20.22 14.91 -9.15
C ARG A 506 -19.39 16.00 -8.45
N GLY A 507 -19.44 17.22 -8.97
CA GLY A 507 -18.76 18.38 -8.39
C GLY A 507 -17.31 18.58 -8.84
N SER A 508 -16.62 17.54 -9.32
CA SER A 508 -15.23 17.67 -9.76
C SER A 508 -15.05 17.95 -11.25
N THR A 509 -13.83 18.36 -11.60
CA THR A 509 -13.29 18.31 -12.96
C THR A 509 -12.03 17.46 -12.92
N GLN A 510 -11.73 16.70 -13.98
CA GLN A 510 -10.46 16.00 -14.10
C GLN A 510 -9.34 16.99 -14.43
N GLN A 511 -8.21 16.86 -13.75
CA GLN A 511 -6.96 17.55 -14.09
C GLN A 511 -5.90 16.52 -14.42
N MET A 512 -5.13 16.77 -15.48
CA MET A 512 -3.87 16.10 -15.78
C MET A 512 -2.75 17.05 -15.36
N VAL A 513 -1.95 16.65 -14.40
CA VAL A 513 -0.89 17.46 -13.80
C VAL A 513 0.45 16.87 -14.20
N THR A 514 1.31 17.70 -14.76
CA THR A 514 2.71 17.35 -15.04
C THR A 514 3.60 17.92 -13.95
N LEU A 515 4.38 17.06 -13.32
CA LEU A 515 5.24 17.34 -12.18
C LEU A 515 6.70 17.07 -12.59
N VAL A 516 7.60 17.94 -12.14
CA VAL A 516 9.05 17.85 -12.36
C VAL A 516 9.79 18.08 -11.05
N ASP A 517 11.10 17.81 -11.02
CA ASP A 517 11.94 17.94 -9.82
C ASP A 517 11.37 17.17 -8.61
N VAL A 518 10.94 15.92 -8.83
CA VAL A 518 10.38 15.05 -7.76
C VAL A 518 11.48 14.64 -6.77
N ARG A 519 11.21 14.76 -5.47
CA ARG A 519 12.17 14.50 -4.37
C ARG A 519 11.52 13.98 -3.11
#